data_AF-A0A957LUL8-F1
#
_entry.id   AF-A0A957LUL8-F1
#
_cell.length_a   1.000
_cell.length_b   1.000
_cell.length_c   1.000
_cell.angle_alpha   90.00
_cell.angle_beta   90.00
_cell.angle_gamma   90.00
#
_symmetry.space_group_name_H-M   'P 1'
#
loop_
_entity.id
_entity.type
_entity.pdbx_description
1 polymer ?
#
loop_
_entity_poly.entity_id
_entity_poly.type
_entity_poly.pdbx_seq_one_letter_code
_entity_poly.pdbx_strand_id
1 'polypeptide(L)'
;LLRALGFDGYLTVNDMGDTVGCHTAIVVLLGETRYLVDVGLPLHCPLPLDATHTTCSRGPFHTYSARPDGAGSYVIERTRHPKRYAFTLRDAPVADADYFAASSADYGERGLFLDRVIVTRVVGDRVFRFNSGERPYRLEAFTKTGQREDLALDAEGLATTLGDHFAMDARVIARALAAVDA
;
A
#
# COMPACT_ATOMS: atom_id res chain seq x y z
N LEU A 1 3.28 -12.42 12.48
CA LEU A 1 2.75 -13.54 11.69
C LEU A 1 3.84 -14.35 11.00
N LEU A 2 4.57 -13.80 10.01
CA LEU A 2 5.56 -14.55 9.22
C LEU A 2 6.66 -15.24 10.07
N ARG A 3 7.23 -14.54 11.07
CA ARG A 3 8.16 -15.14 12.03
C ARG A 3 7.58 -16.36 12.77
N ALA A 4 6.30 -16.30 13.16
CA ALA A 4 5.63 -17.41 13.84
C ALA A 4 5.36 -18.61 12.91
N LEU A 5 5.35 -18.38 11.59
CA LEU A 5 5.29 -19.43 10.57
C LEU A 5 6.68 -19.96 10.19
N GLY A 6 7.74 -19.49 10.85
CA GLY A 6 9.12 -19.95 10.63
C GLY A 6 9.87 -19.23 9.50
N PHE A 7 9.36 -18.09 9.01
CA PHE A 7 10.07 -17.28 8.03
C PHE A 7 11.04 -16.31 8.70
N ASP A 8 12.22 -16.18 8.13
CA ASP A 8 13.20 -15.15 8.47
C ASP A 8 12.99 -13.90 7.60
N GLY A 9 13.39 -12.75 8.14
CA GLY A 9 13.23 -11.47 7.46
C GLY A 9 13.50 -10.25 8.33
N TYR A 10 13.45 -9.08 7.71
CA TYR A 10 13.69 -7.79 8.35
C TYR A 10 12.72 -6.72 7.86
N LEU A 11 12.63 -5.67 8.65
CA LEU A 11 11.83 -4.48 8.38
C LEU A 11 12.66 -3.46 7.60
N THR A 12 12.02 -2.67 6.74
CA THR A 12 12.67 -1.59 5.98
C THR A 12 11.87 -0.29 6.08
N VAL A 13 12.59 0.83 5.96
CA VAL A 13 12.05 2.18 5.82
C VAL A 13 12.53 2.73 4.47
N ASN A 14 11.60 3.27 3.69
CA ASN A 14 11.68 3.42 2.25
C ASN A 14 11.20 4.81 1.81
N ASP A 15 11.57 5.18 0.59
CA ASP A 15 11.30 6.51 0.05
C ASP A 15 10.17 6.47 -0.98
N MET A 16 9.34 7.51 -1.01
CA MET A 16 8.32 7.70 -2.05
C MET A 16 8.53 9.02 -2.78
N GLY A 17 9.20 8.96 -3.94
CA GLY A 17 9.54 10.15 -4.73
C GLY A 17 10.47 11.06 -3.92
N ASP A 18 10.04 12.31 -3.71
CA ASP A 18 10.82 13.30 -2.96
C ASP A 18 10.70 13.13 -1.43
N THR A 19 9.82 12.24 -0.95
CA THR A 19 9.64 12.02 0.49
C THR A 19 10.49 10.85 0.96
N VAL A 20 11.45 11.13 1.85
CA VAL A 20 12.40 10.16 2.37
C VAL A 20 11.87 9.48 3.63
N GLY A 21 12.01 8.16 3.72
CA GLY A 21 11.72 7.38 4.91
C GLY A 21 10.25 7.38 5.37
N CYS A 22 9.31 7.58 4.45
CA CYS A 22 7.87 7.65 4.73
C CYS A 22 7.11 6.35 4.44
N HIS A 23 7.75 5.35 3.84
CA HIS A 23 7.10 4.08 3.50
C HIS A 23 7.77 2.92 4.21
N THR A 24 7.00 1.93 4.63
CA THR A 24 7.51 0.80 5.40
C THR A 24 7.14 -0.51 4.74
N ALA A 25 8.09 -1.44 4.67
CA ALA A 25 7.91 -2.73 4.02
C ALA A 25 8.70 -3.84 4.75
N ILE A 26 8.55 -5.07 4.28
CA ILE A 26 9.20 -6.24 4.87
C ILE A 26 10.00 -6.96 3.78
N VAL A 27 11.21 -7.39 4.11
CA VAL A 27 11.96 -8.34 3.29
C VAL A 27 11.96 -9.69 3.98
N VAL A 28 11.57 -10.72 3.24
CA VAL A 28 11.54 -12.12 3.67
C VAL A 28 12.69 -12.88 3.02
N LEU A 29 13.35 -13.73 3.79
CA LEU A 29 14.46 -14.57 3.33
C LEU A 29 13.95 -15.98 3.03
N LEU A 30 14.24 -16.49 1.84
CA LEU A 30 13.97 -17.88 1.45
C LEU A 30 15.20 -18.45 0.76
N GLY A 31 15.98 -19.23 1.52
CA GLY A 31 17.32 -19.63 1.13
C GLY A 31 18.21 -18.40 0.93
N GLU A 32 18.84 -18.30 -0.23
CA GLU A 32 19.68 -17.15 -0.59
C GLU A 32 18.88 -16.01 -1.25
N THR A 33 17.59 -16.22 -1.53
CA THR A 33 16.77 -15.23 -2.22
C THR A 33 16.03 -14.35 -1.23
N ARG A 34 16.06 -13.04 -1.48
CA ARG A 34 15.33 -12.03 -0.74
C ARG A 34 14.06 -11.67 -1.49
N TYR A 35 12.95 -11.58 -0.77
CA TYR A 35 11.65 -11.23 -1.33
C TYR A 35 11.08 -10.01 -0.63
N LEU A 36 10.80 -8.96 -1.39
CA LEU A 36 10.00 -7.85 -0.91
C LEU A 36 8.54 -8.29 -0.75
N VAL A 37 7.98 -8.01 0.42
CA VAL A 37 6.58 -8.23 0.77
C VAL A 37 6.04 -6.95 1.42
N ASP A 38 4.89 -6.49 0.94
CA ASP A 38 4.29 -5.26 1.42
C ASP A 38 2.77 -5.36 1.35
N VAL A 39 2.12 -5.16 2.49
CA VAL A 39 0.66 -5.17 2.63
C VAL A 39 0.09 -3.77 2.83
N GLY A 40 0.92 -2.77 3.15
CA GLY A 40 0.52 -1.37 3.35
C GLY A 40 0.40 -0.62 2.02
N LEU A 41 1.28 -0.90 1.08
CA LEU A 41 1.10 -0.64 -0.35
C LEU A 41 0.98 -2.00 -1.02
N PRO A 42 -0.23 -2.55 -1.17
CA PRO A 42 -0.41 -3.99 -1.36
C PRO A 42 0.32 -4.49 -2.61
N LEU A 43 1.40 -5.24 -2.36
CA LEU A 43 2.03 -6.14 -3.31
C LEU A 43 1.32 -7.48 -3.19
N HIS A 44 0.55 -7.84 -4.23
CA HIS A 44 -0.27 -9.05 -4.21
C HIS A 44 0.53 -10.34 -4.42
N CYS A 45 1.85 -10.24 -4.53
CA CYS A 45 2.76 -11.37 -4.65
C CYS A 45 4.14 -10.95 -4.11
N PRO A 46 4.93 -11.89 -3.54
CA PRO A 46 6.32 -11.63 -3.19
C PRO A 46 7.12 -11.24 -4.44
N LEU A 47 7.97 -10.22 -4.32
CA LEU A 47 8.81 -9.73 -5.40
C LEU A 47 10.28 -10.07 -5.10
N PRO A 48 10.91 -11.00 -5.85
CA PRO A 48 12.32 -11.33 -5.60
C PRO A 48 13.22 -10.12 -5.82
N LEU A 49 14.34 -10.04 -5.10
CA LEU A 49 15.32 -8.96 -5.21
C LEU A 49 16.65 -9.53 -5.71
N ASP A 50 17.15 -8.97 -6.81
CA ASP A 50 18.42 -9.35 -7.41
C ASP A 50 19.29 -8.10 -7.60
N ALA A 51 20.52 -8.12 -7.08
CA ALA A 51 21.39 -6.94 -7.07
C ALA A 51 21.89 -6.52 -8.47
N THR A 52 21.82 -7.40 -9.46
CA THR A 52 22.38 -7.19 -10.81
C THR A 52 21.31 -7.14 -11.90
N HIS A 53 20.12 -7.66 -11.65
CA HIS A 53 19.06 -7.75 -12.65
C HIS A 53 17.73 -7.19 -12.14
N THR A 54 16.96 -6.60 -13.06
CA THR A 54 15.55 -6.31 -12.79
C THR A 54 14.79 -7.63 -12.67
N THR A 55 14.13 -7.82 -11.54
CA THR A 55 13.23 -8.95 -11.32
C THR A 55 11.78 -8.55 -11.54
N CYS A 56 10.92 -9.53 -11.77
CA CYS A 56 9.49 -9.32 -11.95
C CYS A 56 8.70 -10.39 -11.20
N SER A 57 7.55 -9.98 -10.66
CA SER A 57 6.56 -10.90 -10.09
C SER A 57 5.18 -10.50 -10.57
N ARG A 58 4.43 -11.48 -11.09
CA ARG A 58 3.08 -11.25 -11.62
C ARG A 58 2.04 -11.57 -10.56
N GLY A 59 1.38 -10.55 -10.05
CA GLY A 59 0.20 -10.68 -9.21
C GLY A 59 -1.10 -10.70 -10.02
N PRO A 60 -2.24 -10.90 -9.35
CA PRO A 60 -3.57 -10.88 -9.99
C PRO A 60 -3.95 -9.54 -10.63
N PHE A 61 -3.39 -8.42 -10.14
CA PHE A 61 -3.75 -7.07 -10.58
C PHE A 61 -2.62 -6.36 -11.33
N HIS A 62 -1.39 -6.50 -10.82
CA HIS A 62 -0.22 -5.84 -11.35
C HIS A 62 0.90 -6.87 -11.56
N THR A 63 1.67 -6.69 -12.62
CA THR A 63 3.06 -7.15 -12.61
C THR A 63 3.88 -6.08 -11.90
N TYR A 64 4.60 -6.49 -10.86
CA TYR A 64 5.57 -5.66 -10.14
C TYR A 64 6.97 -5.97 -10.63
N SER A 65 7.84 -4.97 -10.62
CA SER A 65 9.26 -5.13 -10.91
C SER A 65 10.12 -4.43 -9.87
N ALA A 66 11.25 -5.05 -9.52
CA ALA A 66 12.29 -4.43 -8.70
C ALA A 66 13.53 -4.25 -9.57
N ARG A 67 13.87 -3.00 -9.89
CA ARG A 67 15.08 -2.67 -10.63
C ARG A 67 16.16 -2.19 -9.64
N PRO A 68 17.36 -2.79 -9.62
CA PRO A 68 18.44 -2.30 -8.78
C PRO A 68 18.83 -0.87 -9.19
N ASP A 69 19.08 -0.03 -8.19
CA ASP A 69 19.41 1.41 -8.35
C ASP A 69 20.74 1.79 -7.68
N GLY A 70 21.55 0.78 -7.34
CA GLY A 70 22.82 0.93 -6.62
C GLY A 70 22.66 0.94 -5.10
N ALA A 71 23.77 0.75 -4.38
CA ALA A 71 23.86 0.82 -2.91
C ALA A 71 22.75 0.05 -2.15
N GLY A 72 22.38 -1.14 -2.61
CA GLY A 72 21.30 -1.92 -1.98
C GLY A 72 19.93 -1.21 -2.04
N SER A 73 19.66 -0.46 -3.10
CA SER A 73 18.36 0.18 -3.33
C SER A 73 17.70 -0.38 -4.58
N TYR A 74 16.37 -0.40 -4.57
CA TYR A 74 15.56 -0.90 -5.68
C TYR A 74 14.43 0.05 -5.99
N VAL A 75 14.28 0.42 -7.26
CA VAL A 75 13.06 1.10 -7.72
C VAL A 75 11.98 0.05 -7.92
N ILE A 76 10.88 0.20 -7.18
CA ILE A 76 9.73 -0.68 -7.25
C ILE A 76 8.68 -0.05 -8.16
N GLU A 77 8.28 -0.79 -9.18
CA GLU A 77 7.28 -0.33 -10.15
C GLU A 77 6.13 -1.34 -10.28
N ARG A 78 5.00 -0.85 -10.78
CA ARG A 78 3.81 -1.65 -11.09
C ARG A 78 3.25 -1.29 -12.46
N THR A 79 2.89 -2.31 -13.20
CA THR A 79 2.17 -2.17 -14.48
C THR A 79 0.68 -1.90 -14.23
N ARG A 80 -0.04 -1.38 -15.25
CA ARG A 80 -1.51 -1.24 -15.20
C ARG A 80 -2.02 -0.33 -14.06
N HIS A 81 -1.19 0.64 -13.67
CA HIS A 81 -1.54 1.67 -12.70
C HIS A 81 -1.13 3.04 -13.27
N PRO A 82 -1.94 4.12 -13.11
CA PRO A 82 -1.62 5.45 -13.63
C PRO A 82 -0.26 5.98 -13.18
N LYS A 83 0.11 5.67 -11.92
CA LYS A 83 1.45 5.89 -11.36
C LYS A 83 2.24 4.59 -11.40
N ARG A 84 3.23 4.47 -12.30
CA ARG A 84 4.05 3.25 -12.43
C ARG A 84 5.01 3.07 -11.26
N TYR A 85 5.70 4.14 -10.89
CA TYR A 85 6.55 4.16 -9.70
C TYR A 85 5.68 3.93 -8.45
N ALA A 86 6.08 2.94 -7.64
CA ALA A 86 5.47 2.68 -6.34
C ALA A 86 6.29 3.37 -5.24
N PHE A 87 7.54 2.96 -5.06
CA PHE A 87 8.47 3.50 -4.08
C PHE A 87 9.90 3.04 -4.37
N THR A 88 10.88 3.59 -3.67
CA THR A 88 12.27 3.14 -3.68
C THR A 88 12.54 2.37 -2.40
N LEU A 89 12.75 1.06 -2.51
CA LEU A 89 13.15 0.19 -1.41
C LEU A 89 14.59 0.52 -1.02
N ARG A 90 14.83 0.80 0.26
CA ARG A 90 16.16 0.78 0.87
C ARG A 90 16.34 -0.57 1.52
N ASP A 91 17.10 -1.44 0.88
CA ASP A 91 17.25 -2.84 1.28
C ASP A 91 18.26 -2.99 2.41
N ALA A 92 17.91 -2.41 3.56
CA ALA A 92 18.68 -2.42 4.78
C ALA A 92 17.75 -2.67 5.97
N PRO A 93 18.14 -3.53 6.92
CA PRO A 93 17.33 -3.77 8.11
C PRO A 93 17.25 -2.51 8.98
N VAL A 94 16.06 -2.22 9.51
CA VAL A 94 15.85 -1.20 10.54
C VAL A 94 15.40 -1.84 11.85
N ALA A 95 15.59 -1.12 12.97
CA ALA A 95 15.03 -1.55 14.25
C ALA A 95 13.50 -1.39 14.26
N ASP A 96 12.82 -2.23 15.04
CA ASP A 96 11.36 -2.15 15.20
C ASP A 96 10.90 -0.74 15.62
N ALA A 97 11.67 -0.06 16.49
CA ALA A 97 11.35 1.31 16.93
C ALA A 97 11.35 2.32 15.77
N ASP A 98 12.33 2.24 14.86
CA ASP A 98 12.43 3.13 13.70
C ASP A 98 11.32 2.85 12.70
N TYR A 99 11.00 1.57 12.48
CA TYR A 99 9.87 1.16 11.65
C TYR A 99 8.56 1.73 12.19
N PHE A 100 8.29 1.56 13.49
CA PHE A 100 7.06 2.08 14.10
C PHE A 100 7.01 3.60 14.09
N ALA A 101 8.14 4.28 14.31
CA ALA A 101 8.23 5.73 14.22
C ALA A 101 7.89 6.22 12.81
N ALA A 102 8.46 5.60 11.78
CA ALA A 102 8.16 5.93 10.38
C ALA A 102 6.68 5.68 10.04
N SER A 103 6.13 4.50 10.37
CA SER A 103 4.72 4.20 10.12
C SER A 103 3.75 5.13 10.86
N SER A 104 4.13 5.61 12.06
CA SER A 104 3.28 6.48 12.86
C SER A 104 3.37 7.95 12.46
N ALA A 105 4.45 8.36 11.78
CA ALA A 105 4.68 9.74 11.39
C ALA A 105 3.58 10.30 10.47
N ASP A 106 2.98 9.45 9.64
CA ASP A 106 1.87 9.84 8.77
C ASP A 106 0.56 10.17 9.51
N TYR A 107 0.52 9.91 10.82
CA TYR A 107 -0.59 10.26 11.72
C TYR A 107 -0.24 11.40 12.68
N GLY A 108 0.87 12.13 12.43
CA GLY A 108 1.23 13.33 13.18
C GLY A 108 0.67 14.62 12.56
N GLU A 109 1.03 15.77 13.15
CA GLU A 109 0.62 17.11 12.68
C GLU A 109 1.00 17.40 11.22
N ARG A 110 2.09 16.80 10.73
CA ARG A 110 2.56 16.91 9.34
C ARG A 110 2.33 15.64 8.53
N GLY A 111 1.51 14.72 9.07
CA GLY A 111 1.24 13.43 8.46
C GLY A 111 0.31 13.52 7.25
N LEU A 112 0.31 12.47 6.43
CA LEU A 112 -0.43 12.44 5.16
C LEU A 112 -1.84 11.84 5.26
N PHE A 113 -2.23 11.28 6.42
CA PHE A 113 -3.44 10.45 6.53
C PHE A 113 -4.52 10.96 7.49
N LEU A 114 -4.34 12.12 8.15
CA LEU A 114 -5.34 12.65 9.08
C LEU A 114 -6.34 13.64 8.44
N ASP A 115 -6.13 14.06 7.20
CA ASP A 115 -6.97 15.05 6.51
C ASP A 115 -8.08 14.43 5.63
N ARG A 116 -8.12 13.10 5.51
CA ARG A 116 -9.09 12.38 4.67
C ARG A 116 -9.23 10.92 5.09
N VAL A 117 -10.35 10.31 4.73
CA VAL A 117 -10.58 8.87 4.87
C VAL A 117 -10.23 8.19 3.55
N ILE A 118 -9.22 7.32 3.59
CA ILE A 118 -8.87 6.43 2.48
C ILE A 118 -9.14 4.99 2.90
N VAL A 119 -9.86 4.24 2.05
CA VAL A 119 -10.00 2.78 2.19
C VAL A 119 -9.54 2.16 0.88
N THR A 120 -8.60 1.22 0.94
CA THR A 120 -8.22 0.39 -0.20
C THR A 120 -8.35 -1.07 0.19
N ARG A 121 -9.11 -1.85 -0.58
CA ARG A 121 -9.34 -3.27 -0.29
C ARG A 121 -9.57 -4.06 -1.57
N VAL A 122 -9.09 -5.29 -1.60
CA VAL A 122 -9.48 -6.27 -2.61
C VAL A 122 -10.80 -6.91 -2.19
N VAL A 123 -11.83 -6.79 -3.03
CA VAL A 123 -13.14 -7.45 -2.84
C VAL A 123 -13.44 -8.26 -4.09
N GLY A 124 -13.52 -9.58 -3.94
CA GLY A 124 -13.59 -10.49 -5.09
C GLY A 124 -12.33 -10.39 -5.94
N ASP A 125 -12.49 -10.05 -7.22
CA ASP A 125 -11.42 -10.00 -8.21
C ASP A 125 -11.06 -8.56 -8.65
N ARG A 126 -11.37 -7.58 -7.80
CA ARG A 126 -11.18 -6.14 -8.04
C ARG A 126 -10.50 -5.47 -6.84
N VAL A 127 -9.68 -4.45 -7.11
CA VAL A 127 -9.19 -3.52 -6.09
C VAL A 127 -10.19 -2.37 -6.01
N PHE A 128 -10.71 -2.08 -4.82
CA PHE A 128 -11.58 -0.95 -4.57
C PHE A 128 -10.85 0.10 -3.74
N ARG A 129 -11.00 1.37 -4.13
CA ARG A 129 -10.46 2.52 -3.43
C ARG A 129 -11.53 3.57 -3.21
N PHE A 130 -11.69 3.98 -1.96
CA PHE A 130 -12.45 5.16 -1.57
C PHE A 130 -11.48 6.23 -1.04
N ASN A 131 -11.73 7.49 -1.37
CA ASN A 131 -10.98 8.65 -0.87
C ASN A 131 -11.95 9.82 -0.62
N SER A 132 -12.18 10.19 0.64
CA SER A 132 -13.10 11.27 0.99
C SER A 132 -12.65 12.66 0.52
N GLY A 133 -11.36 12.83 0.20
CA GLY A 133 -10.83 14.09 -0.36
C GLY A 133 -11.26 14.34 -1.81
N GLU A 134 -11.89 13.35 -2.47
CA GLU A 134 -12.33 13.44 -3.86
C GLU A 134 -13.87 13.55 -3.92
N ARG A 135 -14.38 14.75 -4.24
CA ARG A 135 -15.83 15.04 -4.38
C ARG A 135 -16.22 15.29 -5.85
N PRO A 136 -17.44 14.93 -6.30
CA PRO A 136 -18.44 14.12 -5.58
C PRO A 136 -17.89 12.73 -5.25
N TYR A 137 -18.39 12.15 -4.16
CA TYR A 137 -17.87 10.88 -3.66
C TYR A 137 -18.06 9.77 -4.68
N ARG A 138 -17.02 8.94 -4.80
CA ARG A 138 -16.98 7.81 -5.71
C ARG A 138 -16.23 6.66 -5.08
N LEU A 139 -16.62 5.46 -5.46
CA LEU A 139 -15.84 4.26 -5.24
C LEU A 139 -15.13 3.91 -6.55
N GLU A 140 -13.80 3.96 -6.53
CA GLU A 140 -12.97 3.57 -7.66
C GLU A 140 -12.80 2.04 -7.61
N ALA A 141 -13.10 1.35 -8.70
CA ALA A 141 -12.88 -0.07 -8.88
C ALA A 141 -11.83 -0.29 -9.98
N PHE A 142 -10.81 -1.09 -9.69
CA PHE A 142 -9.75 -1.44 -10.63
C PHE A 142 -9.83 -2.93 -10.94
N THR A 143 -9.97 -3.24 -12.23
CA THR A 143 -9.98 -4.62 -12.72
C THR A 143 -8.54 -5.17 -12.84
N LYS A 144 -8.40 -6.48 -13.11
CA LYS A 144 -7.10 -7.11 -13.38
C LYS A 144 -6.34 -6.53 -14.57
N THR A 145 -7.04 -5.85 -15.48
CA THR A 145 -6.42 -5.18 -16.64
C THR A 145 -5.95 -3.76 -16.30
N GLY A 146 -6.21 -3.27 -15.09
CA GLY A 146 -5.95 -1.90 -14.66
C GLY A 146 -6.98 -0.89 -15.16
N GLN A 147 -8.08 -1.36 -15.75
CA GLN A 147 -9.18 -0.48 -16.10
C GLN A 147 -9.85 0.01 -14.81
N ARG A 148 -10.05 1.33 -14.75
CA ARG A 148 -10.73 2.02 -13.66
C ARG A 148 -12.20 2.20 -14.03
N GLU A 149 -13.07 1.85 -13.12
CA GLU A 149 -14.51 2.15 -13.13
C GLU A 149 -14.82 3.00 -11.90
N ASP A 150 -15.62 4.06 -12.07
CA ASP A 150 -16.05 4.91 -10.95
C ASP A 150 -17.54 4.68 -10.68
N LEU A 151 -17.85 4.32 -9.44
CA LEU A 151 -19.22 4.17 -8.96
C LEU A 151 -19.56 5.40 -8.12
N ALA A 152 -20.54 6.18 -8.56
CA ALA A 152 -21.02 7.33 -7.78
C ALA A 152 -21.59 6.84 -6.44
N LEU A 153 -21.24 7.54 -5.36
CA LEU A 153 -21.76 7.28 -4.03
C LEU A 153 -22.62 8.46 -3.60
N ASP A 154 -23.75 8.15 -2.96
CA ASP A 154 -24.53 9.15 -2.24
C ASP A 154 -23.78 9.57 -0.96
N ALA A 155 -23.88 10.83 -0.60
CA ALA A 155 -23.42 11.31 0.69
C ALA A 155 -24.35 10.82 1.81
N GLU A 156 -25.65 10.69 1.54
CA GLU A 156 -26.59 10.10 2.50
C GLU A 156 -26.32 8.60 2.65
N GLY A 157 -26.10 8.15 3.89
CA GLY A 157 -25.82 6.75 4.17
C GLY A 157 -24.42 6.26 3.75
N LEU A 158 -23.52 7.15 3.33
CA LEU A 158 -22.17 6.81 2.85
C LEU A 158 -21.41 5.83 3.77
N ALA A 159 -21.44 6.08 5.07
CA ALA A 159 -20.74 5.24 6.05
C ALA A 159 -21.28 3.80 6.09
N THR A 160 -22.59 3.62 5.92
CA THR A 160 -23.23 2.30 5.84
C THR A 160 -22.85 1.61 4.54
N THR A 161 -22.94 2.31 3.41
CA THR A 161 -22.55 1.76 2.10
C THR A 161 -21.09 1.30 2.09
N LEU A 162 -20.17 2.11 2.63
CA LEU A 162 -18.77 1.74 2.76
C LEU A 162 -18.55 0.60 3.76
N GLY A 163 -19.28 0.61 4.89
CA GLY A 163 -19.23 -0.45 5.90
C GLY A 163 -19.64 -1.81 5.34
N ASP A 164 -20.75 -1.86 4.63
CA ASP A 164 -21.25 -3.07 3.98
C ASP A 164 -20.29 -3.55 2.87
N HIS A 165 -19.82 -2.63 2.02
CA HIS A 165 -18.94 -2.97 0.91
C HIS A 165 -17.57 -3.48 1.38
N PHE A 166 -16.97 -2.83 2.37
CA PHE A 166 -15.65 -3.17 2.88
C PHE A 166 -15.67 -4.12 4.08
N ALA A 167 -16.83 -4.59 4.53
CA ALA A 167 -17.00 -5.39 5.74
C ALA A 167 -16.31 -4.74 6.96
N MET A 168 -16.63 -3.47 7.20
CA MET A 168 -16.11 -2.64 8.28
C MET A 168 -17.26 -2.06 9.11
N ASP A 169 -17.01 -1.75 10.39
CA ASP A 169 -18.03 -1.13 11.24
C ASP A 169 -18.37 0.28 10.73
N ALA A 170 -19.60 0.45 10.23
CA ALA A 170 -20.11 1.72 9.72
C ALA A 170 -19.98 2.87 10.74
N ARG A 171 -20.03 2.58 12.05
CA ARG A 171 -19.87 3.60 13.10
C ARG A 171 -18.44 4.14 13.15
N VAL A 172 -17.44 3.31 12.87
CA VAL A 172 -16.04 3.75 12.78
C VAL A 172 -15.85 4.63 11.56
N ILE A 173 -16.41 4.24 10.42
CA ILE A 173 -16.34 5.02 9.18
C ILE A 173 -17.04 6.37 9.36
N ALA A 174 -18.25 6.40 9.94
CA ALA A 174 -18.99 7.62 10.21
C ALA A 174 -18.20 8.60 11.09
N ARG A 175 -17.55 8.09 12.15
CA ARG A 175 -16.68 8.91 13.01
C ARG A 175 -15.47 9.45 12.27
N ALA A 176 -14.84 8.64 11.41
CA ALA A 176 -13.69 9.07 10.63
C ALA A 176 -14.08 10.14 9.60
N LEU A 177 -15.19 9.97 8.89
CA LEU A 177 -15.72 10.96 7.95
C LEU A 177 -16.06 12.28 8.65
N ALA A 178 -16.73 12.22 9.80
CA ALA A 178 -17.04 13.42 10.59
C ALA A 178 -15.79 14.16 11.09
N ALA A 179 -14.69 13.46 11.33
CA ALA A 179 -13.44 14.07 11.78
C ALA A 179 -12.69 14.82 10.67
N VAL A 180 -12.89 14.45 9.40
CA VAL A 180 -12.20 15.06 8.25
C VAL A 180 -13.06 16.06 7.47
N ASP A 181 -14.37 16.05 7.70
CA ASP A 181 -15.32 17.01 7.12
C ASP A 181 -15.57 18.24 8.02
N ALA A 182 -15.01 18.26 9.24
CA ALA A 182 -15.06 19.37 10.19
C ALA A 182 -14.07 20.48 9.85
#